data_AF-A0A2U1Y024-F1
#
_entry.id   AF-A0A2U1Y024-F1
#
_cell.length_a   1.000
_cell.length_b   1.000
_cell.length_c   1.000
_cell.angle_alpha   90.00
_cell.angle_beta   90.00
_cell.angle_gamma   90.00
#
_symmetry.space_group_name_H-M   'P 1'
#
loop_
_entity.id
_entity.type
_entity.pdbx_description
1 polymer ?
#
loop_
_entity_poly.entity_id
_entity_poly.type
_entity_poly.pdbx_seq_one_letter_code
_entity_poly.pdbx_strand_id
1 'polypeptide(L)' 'MKEAAGLPTDLRLHDLRHTFASTLVLKGRTLYEVSQLLGHSQMSMTMRYAHLASQRLLEATNEVLPDLSSV' A
#
# COMPACT_ATOMS: atom_id res chain seq x y z
N MET A 1 -3.48 21.17 17.83
CA MET A 1 -4.15 20.09 17.05
C MET A 1 -3.31 18.81 16.92
N LYS A 2 -1.98 18.85 16.69
CA LYS A 2 -1.14 17.63 16.69
C LYS A 2 -0.95 16.99 18.08
N GLU A 3 -0.78 17.81 19.13
CA GLU A 3 -0.61 17.34 20.52
C GLU A 3 -1.84 16.62 21.09
N ALA A 4 -3.05 16.98 20.65
CA ALA A 4 -4.28 16.36 21.14
C ALA A 4 -4.46 14.90 20.68
N ALA A 5 -3.71 14.48 19.65
CA ALA A 5 -3.76 13.12 19.10
C ALA A 5 -2.54 12.25 19.52
N GLY A 6 -1.61 12.79 20.33
CA GLY A 6 -0.39 12.07 20.74
C GLY A 6 0.55 11.71 19.58
N LEU A 7 0.44 12.42 18.44
CA LEU A 7 1.19 12.09 17.23
C LEU A 7 2.61 12.68 17.27
N PRO A 8 3.62 11.99 16.70
CA PRO A 8 4.99 12.50 16.61
C PRO A 8 5.03 13.89 15.97
N THR A 9 5.88 14.77 16.50
CA THR A 9 6.06 16.14 15.99
C THR A 9 6.54 16.18 14.53
N ASP A 10 7.29 15.16 14.08
CA ASP A 10 7.73 14.98 12.68
C ASP A 10 6.73 14.19 11.81
N LEU A 11 5.48 13.99 12.25
CA LEU A 11 4.48 13.39 11.35
C LEU A 11 4.20 14.35 10.19
N ARG A 12 4.54 13.93 8.97
CA ARG A 12 4.30 14.67 7.73
C ARG A 12 3.04 14.14 7.06
N LEU A 13 2.35 15.03 6.35
CA LEU A 13 1.19 14.65 5.53
C LEU A 13 1.55 13.59 4.47
N HIS A 14 2.82 13.57 4.06
CA HIS A 14 3.36 12.57 3.15
C HIS A 14 3.37 11.15 3.76
N ASP A 15 3.57 11.02 5.06
CA ASP A 15 3.56 9.73 5.75
C ASP A 15 2.14 9.17 5.81
N LEU A 16 1.15 10.02 6.06
CA LEU A 16 -0.27 9.63 5.97
C LEU A 16 -0.65 9.16 4.57
N ARG A 17 -0.18 9.89 3.54
CA ARG A 17 -0.36 9.48 2.14
C ARG A 17 0.29 8.12 1.87
N HIS A 18 1.49 7.90 2.40
CA HIS A 18 2.19 6.61 2.30
C HIS A 18 1.42 5.49 2.97
N THR A 19 1.03 5.66 4.23
CA THR A 19 0.26 4.65 4.96
C THR A 19 -1.06 4.32 4.26
N PHE A 20 -1.78 5.34 3.79
CA PHE A 20 -3.04 5.15 3.06
C PHE A 20 -2.83 4.36 1.75
N ALA A 21 -1.86 4.76 0.93
CA ALA A 21 -1.55 4.10 -0.33
C ALA A 21 -1.11 2.65 -0.13
N SER A 22 -0.16 2.40 0.78
CA SER A 22 0.33 1.06 1.10
C SER A 22 -0.79 0.16 1.60
N THR A 23 -1.68 0.67 2.46
CA THR A 23 -2.83 -0.09 2.96
C THR A 23 -3.78 -0.51 1.85
N LEU A 24 -4.05 0.37 0.89
CA LEU A 24 -4.95 0.05 -0.22
C LEU A 24 -4.35 -1.00 -1.16
N VAL A 25 -3.07 -0.88 -1.50
CA VAL A 25 -2.37 -1.86 -2.33
C VAL A 25 -2.32 -3.22 -1.63
N LEU A 26 -2.00 -3.22 -0.32
CA LEU A 26 -2.06 -4.43 0.48
C LEU A 26 -3.47 -5.00 0.45
N LYS A 27 -4.54 -4.23 0.62
CA LYS A 27 -5.93 -4.73 0.52
C LYS A 27 -6.36 -5.21 -0.88
N GLY A 28 -5.45 -5.32 -1.84
CA GLY A 28 -5.71 -5.88 -3.17
C GLY A 28 -6.26 -4.88 -4.17
N ARG A 29 -6.21 -3.57 -3.87
CA ARG A 29 -6.56 -2.54 -4.84
C ARG A 29 -5.43 -2.36 -5.85
N THR A 30 -5.81 -2.15 -7.09
CA THR A 30 -4.88 -1.89 -8.19
C THR A 30 -4.18 -0.54 -8.00
N LEU A 31 -2.97 -0.41 -8.54
CA LEU A 31 -2.25 0.88 -8.52
C LEU A 31 -3.05 1.99 -9.22
N TYR A 32 -3.88 1.64 -10.20
CA TYR A 32 -4.77 2.59 -10.86
C TYR A 32 -5.81 3.15 -9.90
N GLU A 33 -6.54 2.29 -9.17
CA GLU A 33 -7.52 2.71 -8.16
C GLU A 33 -6.86 3.57 -7.09
N VAL A 34 -5.69 3.18 -6.58
CA VAL A 34 -4.94 3.95 -5.58
C VAL A 34 -4.53 5.32 -6.13
N SER A 35 -4.12 5.40 -7.39
CA SER A 35 -3.75 6.65 -8.05
C SER A 35 -4.93 7.62 -8.17
N GLN A 36 -6.12 7.10 -8.51
CA GLN A 36 -7.35 7.89 -8.61
C GLN A 36 -7.79 8.39 -7.23
N LEU A 37 -7.76 7.52 -6.21
CA LEU A 37 -8.15 7.87 -4.83
C LEU A 37 -7.23 8.92 -4.21
N LEU A 38 -5.94 8.93 -4.58
CA LEU A 38 -4.96 9.92 -4.12
C LEU A 38 -4.93 11.19 -4.97
N GLY A 39 -5.64 11.23 -6.10
CA GLY A 39 -5.61 12.34 -7.04
C GLY A 39 -4.23 12.56 -7.67
N HIS A 40 -3.45 11.49 -7.88
CA HIS A 40 -2.14 11.61 -8.50
C HIS A 40 -2.27 11.88 -10.01
N SER A 41 -1.77 13.04 -10.44
CA SER A 41 -1.76 13.42 -11.86
C SER A 41 -0.80 12.57 -12.71
N GLN A 42 0.19 11.95 -12.08
CA GLN A 42 1.15 11.07 -12.74
C GLN A 42 1.20 9.71 -12.04
N MET A 43 1.07 8.63 -12.83
CA MET A 43 1.11 7.27 -12.32
C MET A 43 2.45 6.93 -11.65
N SER A 44 3.55 7.58 -12.06
CA SER A 44 4.88 7.44 -11.47
C SER A 44 4.90 7.70 -9.95
N MET A 45 4.02 8.56 -9.43
CA MET A 45 3.87 8.79 -7.99
C MET A 45 3.36 7.55 -7.25
N THR A 46 2.44 6.80 -7.87
CA THR A 46 1.83 5.58 -7.30
C THR A 46 2.69 4.35 -7.54
N MET A 47 3.54 4.34 -8.58
CA MET A 47 4.45 3.22 -8.88
C MET A 47 5.42 2.89 -7.74
N ARG A 48 5.67 3.82 -6.80
CA ARG A 48 6.45 3.53 -5.58
C ARG A 48 5.88 2.37 -4.76
N TYR A 49 4.58 2.10 -4.84
CA TYR A 49 3.92 1.02 -4.09
C TYR A 49 3.79 -0.30 -4.87
N ALA A 50 4.27 -0.37 -6.12
CA ALA A 50 4.11 -1.54 -6.97
C ALA A 50 4.71 -2.82 -6.36
N HIS A 51 5.81 -2.69 -5.61
CA HIS A 51 6.46 -3.82 -4.92
C HIS A 51 5.53 -4.51 -3.90
N LEU A 52 4.59 -3.77 -3.28
CA LEU A 52 3.63 -4.33 -2.32
C LEU A 52 2.59 -5.21 -3.01
N ALA A 53 2.23 -4.89 -4.27
CA ALA A 53 1.31 -5.70 -5.05
C ALA A 53 1.93 -7.07 -5.36
N SER A 54 3.23 -7.12 -5.67
CA SER A 54 3.95 -8.38 -5.92
C SER A 54 4.00 -9.27 -4.68
N GLN A 55 4.25 -8.69 -3.50
CA GLN A 55 4.21 -9.43 -2.22
C GLN A 55 2.82 -10.03 -1.98
N ARG A 56 1.76 -9.25 -2.23
CA ARG A 56 0.38 -9.73 -2.10
C ARG A 56 0.00 -10.83 -3.05
N LEU A 57 0.49 -10.79 -4.30
CA LEU A 57 0.25 -11.86 -5.26
C LEU A 57 0.88 -13.18 -4.81
N LEU A 58 2.07 -13.12 -4.21
CA LEU A 58 2.72 -14.29 -3.64
C LEU A 58 1.95 -14.81 -2.43
N GLU A 59 1.55 -13.94 -1.50
CA GLU A 59 0.71 -14.29 -0.33
C GLU A 59 -0.60 -14.95 -0.77
N ALA A 60 -1.32 -14.36 -1.73
CA ALA A 60 -2.58 -14.90 -2.24
C ALA A 60 -2.38 -16.27 -2.92
N THR A 61 -1.26 -16.46 -3.60
CA THR A 61 -0.92 -17.77 -4.20
C THR A 61 -0.69 -18.82 -3.10
N ASN A 62 0.04 -18.47 -2.05
CA ASN A 62 0.31 -19.35 -0.91
C ASN A 62 -0.96 -19.68 -0.10
N GLU A 63 -1.92 -18.74 0.00
CA GLU A 63 -3.21 -18.99 0.65
C GLU A 63 -4.06 -20.04 -0.11
N VAL A 64 -4.02 -20.02 -1.45
CA VAL A 64 -4.81 -20.93 -2.29
C VAL A 64 -4.11 -22.28 -2.48
N LEU A 65 -2.78 -22.29 -2.53
CA LEU A 65 -1.96 -23.48 -2.75
C LEU A 65 -0.87 -23.58 -1.67
N PRO A 66 -1.22 -23.97 -0.42
CA PRO A 66 -0.26 -24.06 0.67
C PRO A 66 0.81 -25.17 0.48
N ASP A 67 0.68 -26.04 -0.53
CA ASP A 67 1.39 -27.32 -0.63
C ASP A 67 2.18 -27.51 -1.95
N LEU A 68 2.83 -26.44 -2.45
CA LEU A 68 3.81 -26.56 -3.54
C LEU A 68 5.27 -26.42 -3.08
N SER A 69 5.50 -26.18 -1.78
CA SER A 69 6.84 -26.13 -1.19
C SER A 69 7.34 -27.48 -0.65
N SER A 70 6.59 -28.55 -0.88
CA SER A 70 6.78 -29.89 -0.30
C SER A 70 7.05 -30.99 -1.35
N VAL A 71 7.27 -30.64 -2.63
CA VAL A 71 7.61 -31.58 -3.71
C VAL A 71 8.93 -31.20 -4.38
#